data_AF-A0A1E4GSJ1-F1
#
_entry.id   AF-A0A1E4GSJ1-F1
#
_cell.length_a   1.000
_cell.length_b   1.000
_cell.length_c   1.000
_cell.angle_alpha   90.00
_cell.angle_beta   90.00
_cell.angle_gamma   90.00
#
_symmetry.space_group_name_H-M   'P 1'
#
loop_
_entity.id
_entity.type
_entity.pdbx_description
1 polymer ?
#
loop_
_entity_poly.entity_id
_entity_poly.type
_entity_poly.pdbx_seq_one_letter_code
_entity_poly.pdbx_strand_id
1 'polypeptide(L)'
;MIRFLTIAAAAALIAGPATAQSMKVSTEGKTPEQLHADIAKAAKKVCNRAVVGASFPREMYASCYKYAVRTAVDTVNDPALARVAGSQMAAN
;
A
#
# COMPACT_ATOMS: atom_id res chain seq x y z
N MET A 1 20.37 0.69 11.71
CA MET A 1 19.04 0.87 12.34
C MET A 1 18.01 0.47 11.31
N ILE A 2 17.45 -0.74 11.43
CA ILE A 2 16.54 -1.30 10.43
C ILE A 2 15.22 -0.53 10.46
N ARG A 3 14.79 0.05 9.32
CA ARG A 3 13.49 0.73 9.18
C ARG A 3 12.51 -0.23 8.51
N PHE A 4 11.53 -0.70 9.29
CA PHE A 4 10.40 -1.48 8.78
C PHE A 4 9.20 -0.55 8.61
N LEU A 5 8.58 -0.59 7.43
CA LEU A 5 7.30 0.09 7.19
C LEU A 5 6.16 -0.91 7.35
N THR A 6 5.25 -0.64 8.27
CA THR A 6 3.98 -1.36 8.36
C THR A 6 2.98 -0.73 7.41
N ILE A 7 2.66 -1.42 6.32
CA ILE A 7 1.54 -1.09 5.45
C ILE A 7 0.28 -1.68 6.08
N ALA A 8 -0.52 -0.83 6.71
CA ALA A 8 -1.86 -1.18 7.16
C ALA A 8 -2.87 -0.76 6.09
N ALA A 9 -3.74 -1.68 5.67
CA ALA A 9 -4.95 -1.24 4.96
C ALA A 9 -5.86 -0.54 5.96
N ALA A 10 -6.00 0.78 5.83
CA ALA A 10 -7.11 1.47 6.45
C ALA A 10 -8.36 1.17 5.61
N ALA A 11 -8.98 0.01 5.86
CA ALA A 11 -10.38 -0.19 5.55
C ALA A 11 -11.22 0.46 6.65
N ALA A 12 -11.12 1.79 6.77
CA ALA A 12 -12.11 2.57 7.49
C ALA A 12 -13.13 2.99 6.43
N LEU A 13 -14.32 2.38 6.51
CA LEU A 13 -15.59 2.64 5.83
C LEU A 13 -16.17 1.28 5.42
N ILE A 14 -17.42 1.03 5.80
CA ILE A 14 -18.25 -0.19 5.60
C ILE A 14 -17.84 -1.48 6.35
N ALA A 15 -18.20 -1.52 7.63
CA ALA A 15 -18.84 -2.66 8.32
C ALA A 15 -18.35 -4.11 8.02
N GLY A 16 -17.05 -4.33 7.92
CA GLY A 16 -16.44 -5.66 7.96
C GLY A 16 -15.26 -5.67 8.94
N PRO A 17 -14.79 -6.85 9.40
CA PRO A 17 -13.62 -6.92 10.26
C PRO A 17 -12.45 -6.38 9.44
N ALA A 18 -12.08 -5.13 9.71
CA ALA A 18 -10.80 -4.56 9.32
C ALA A 18 -9.74 -5.37 10.05
N THR A 19 -9.43 -6.57 9.53
CA THR A 19 -8.22 -7.27 9.88
C THR A 19 -7.12 -6.33 9.42
N ALA A 20 -6.55 -5.59 10.37
CA ALA A 20 -5.38 -4.77 10.22
C ALA A 20 -4.20 -5.70 9.86
N GLN A 21 -4.20 -6.19 8.63
CA GLN A 21 -3.15 -7.00 8.07
C GLN A 21 -2.03 -6.05 7.72
N SER A 22 -1.21 -5.77 8.73
CA SER A 22 0.00 -5.00 8.58
C SER A 22 1.05 -5.87 7.87
N MET A 23 1.48 -5.47 6.67
CA MET A 23 2.66 -6.05 6.03
C MET A 23 3.87 -5.18 6.31
N LYS A 24 4.95 -5.79 6.83
CA LYS A 24 6.22 -5.11 7.02
C LYS A 24 7.02 -5.14 5.73
N VAL A 25 7.37 -3.97 5.21
CA VAL A 25 8.28 -3.79 4.07
C VAL A 25 9.62 -3.30 4.62
N SER A 26 10.68 -4.07 4.37
CA SER A 26 12.05 -3.62 4.66
C SER A 26 12.47 -2.56 3.65
N THR A 27 12.93 -1.41 4.14
CA THR A 27 13.45 -0.32 3.29
C THR A 27 14.96 -0.37 3.09
N GLU A 28 15.65 -1.29 3.76
CA GLU A 28 17.11 -1.29 3.83
C GLU A 28 17.74 -1.84 2.54
N GLY A 29 18.68 -1.08 1.97
CA GLY A 29 19.43 -1.46 0.77
C GLY A 29 18.60 -1.59 -0.52
N LYS A 30 17.32 -1.24 -0.50
CA LYS A 30 16.45 -1.29 -1.68
C LYS A 30 16.52 0.02 -2.47
N THR A 31 16.52 -0.09 -3.79
CA THR A 31 16.31 1.11 -4.62
C THR A 31 14.87 1.61 -4.49
N PRO A 32 14.59 2.89 -4.79
CA PRO A 32 13.23 3.45 -4.76
C PRO A 32 12.23 2.65 -5.60
N GLU A 33 12.67 2.10 -6.74
CA GLU A 33 11.85 1.27 -7.64
C GLU A 33 11.53 -0.08 -7.01
N GLN A 34 12.52 -0.72 -6.40
CA GLN A 34 12.32 -1.99 -5.68
C GLN A 34 11.41 -1.81 -4.46
N LEU A 35 11.59 -0.70 -3.74
CA LEU A 35 10.77 -0.37 -2.59
C LEU A 35 9.33 -0.08 -3.00
N HIS A 36 9.12 0.67 -4.09
CA HIS A 36 7.78 0.90 -4.63
C HIS A 36 7.11 -0.40 -5.07
N ALA A 37 7.83 -1.29 -5.77
CA ALA A 37 7.31 -2.58 -6.17
C ALA A 37 6.91 -3.46 -4.97
N ASP A 38 7.69 -3.42 -3.88
CA ASP A 38 7.38 -4.15 -2.65
C ASP A 38 6.12 -3.58 -1.96
N ILE A 39 6.01 -2.25 -1.89
CA ILE A 39 4.83 -1.53 -1.39
C ILE A 39 3.58 -1.89 -2.21
N ALA A 40 3.68 -1.84 -3.54
CA ALA A 40 2.59 -2.20 -4.45
C ALA A 40 2.16 -3.67 -4.27
N LYS A 41 3.12 -4.60 -4.14
CA LYS A 41 2.84 -6.02 -3.92
C LYS A 41 2.16 -6.26 -2.57
N ALA A 42 2.63 -5.60 -1.52
CA ALA A 42 2.04 -5.66 -0.19
C ALA A 42 0.62 -5.07 -0.19
N ALA A 43 0.43 -3.88 -0.76
CA ALA A 43 -0.88 -3.23 -0.91
C ALA A 43 -1.85 -4.13 -1.68
N LYS A 44 -1.43 -4.73 -2.80
CA LYS A 44 -2.24 -5.69 -3.56
C LYS A 44 -2.67 -6.88 -2.69
N LYS A 45 -1.77 -7.45 -1.90
CA LYS A 45 -2.06 -8.60 -1.03
C LYS A 45 -3.10 -8.25 0.04
N VAL A 46 -2.92 -7.11 0.71
CA VAL A 46 -3.82 -6.67 1.77
C VAL A 46 -5.18 -6.28 1.20
N CYS A 47 -5.20 -5.50 0.11
CA CYS A 47 -6.45 -5.05 -0.51
C CYS A 47 -7.25 -6.19 -1.15
N ASN A 48 -6.60 -7.21 -1.75
CA ASN A 48 -7.33 -8.38 -2.24
C ASN A 48 -8.06 -9.12 -1.11
N ARG A 49 -7.47 -9.17 0.09
CA ARG A 49 -8.12 -9.80 1.24
C ARG A 49 -9.21 -8.91 1.84
N ALA A 50 -9.00 -7.60 1.85
CA ALA A 50 -9.96 -6.64 2.38
C ALA A 50 -11.27 -6.59 1.60
N VAL A 51 -11.27 -6.97 0.31
CA VAL A 51 -12.46 -6.94 -0.54
C VAL A 51 -13.21 -8.27 -0.61
N VAL A 52 -12.74 -9.32 0.08
CA VAL A 52 -13.44 -10.60 0.12
C VAL A 52 -14.78 -10.41 0.82
N GLY A 53 -15.88 -10.71 0.10
CA GLY A 53 -17.25 -10.54 0.62
C GLY A 53 -17.80 -9.11 0.51
N ALA A 54 -17.07 -8.18 -0.11
CA ALA A 54 -17.57 -6.83 -0.34
C ALA A 54 -18.63 -6.80 -1.47
N SER A 55 -19.63 -5.92 -1.33
CA SER A 55 -20.65 -5.69 -2.37
C SER A 55 -20.08 -5.06 -3.64
N PHE A 56 -19.00 -4.28 -3.51
CA PHE A 56 -18.34 -3.55 -4.60
C PHE A 56 -16.83 -3.78 -4.58
N PRO A 57 -16.37 -5.00 -4.89
CA PRO A 57 -14.99 -5.42 -4.64
C PRO A 57 -13.98 -4.69 -5.53
N ARG A 58 -14.37 -4.26 -6.73
CA ARG A 58 -13.46 -3.56 -7.67
C ARG A 58 -13.18 -2.12 -7.18
N GLU A 59 -14.22 -1.42 -6.78
CA GLU A 59 -14.19 -0.03 -6.29
C GLU A 59 -13.46 0.05 -4.95
N MET A 60 -13.79 -0.89 -4.06
CA MET A 60 -13.12 -1.05 -2.76
C MET A 60 -11.64 -1.38 -2.93
N TYR A 61 -11.30 -2.27 -3.87
CA TYR A 61 -9.91 -2.62 -4.14
C TYR A 61 -9.13 -1.41 -4.67
N ALA A 62 -9.68 -0.68 -5.65
CA ALA A 62 -9.03 0.49 -6.22
C ALA A 62 -8.78 1.58 -5.17
N SER A 63 -9.76 1.81 -4.29
CA SER A 63 -9.68 2.79 -3.21
C SER A 63 -8.65 2.36 -2.16
N CYS A 64 -8.71 1.10 -1.71
CA CYS A 64 -7.74 0.53 -0.77
C CYS A 64 -6.32 0.60 -1.31
N TYR A 65 -6.11 0.23 -2.58
CA TYR A 65 -4.79 0.19 -3.18
C TYR A 65 -4.16 1.58 -3.27
N LYS A 66 -4.92 2.58 -3.77
CA LYS A 66 -4.45 3.97 -3.85
C LYS A 66 -4.09 4.51 -2.47
N TYR A 67 -4.94 4.28 -1.48
CA TYR A 67 -4.70 4.72 -0.11
C TYR A 67 -3.46 4.05 0.50
N ALA A 68 -3.38 2.72 0.43
CA ALA A 68 -2.29 1.94 1.02
C ALA A 68 -0.91 2.33 0.44
N VAL A 69 -0.83 2.52 -0.88
CA VAL A 69 0.43 2.95 -1.53
C VAL A 69 0.79 4.38 -1.11
N ARG A 70 -0.17 5.32 -1.12
CA ARG A 70 0.04 6.71 -0.72
C ARG A 70 0.55 6.79 0.73
N THR A 71 -0.16 6.17 1.67
CA THR A 71 0.23 6.15 3.08
C THR A 71 1.60 5.50 3.29
N ALA A 72 1.90 4.41 2.58
CA ALA A 72 3.21 3.77 2.68
C ALA A 72 4.33 4.73 2.22
N VAL A 73 4.17 5.37 1.06
CA VAL A 73 5.12 6.35 0.52
C VAL A 73 5.33 7.52 1.49
N ASP A 74 4.24 8.08 2.02
CA ASP A 74 4.28 9.18 2.98
C ASP A 74 5.00 8.76 4.29
N THR A 75 4.80 7.52 4.74
CA THR A 75 5.45 6.98 5.95
C THR A 75 6.96 6.77 5.76
N VAL A 76 7.41 6.42 4.55
CA VAL A 76 8.84 6.29 4.25
C VAL A 76 9.54 7.65 4.34
N ASN A 77 8.80 8.71 3.98
CA ASN A 77 9.32 10.07 3.86
C ASN A 77 10.61 10.12 3.01
N ASP A 78 10.61 9.38 1.89
CA ASP A 78 11.71 9.33 0.93
C ASP A 78 11.29 10.06 -0.37
N PRO A 79 11.97 11.15 -0.74
CA PRO A 79 11.62 11.94 -1.92
C PRO A 79 11.91 11.23 -3.24
N ALA A 80 12.84 10.28 -3.28
CA ALA A 80 13.09 9.46 -4.47
C ALA A 80 11.96 8.44 -4.66
N LEU A 81 11.48 7.82 -3.58
CA LEU A 81 10.31 6.93 -3.62
C LEU A 81 9.04 7.69 -4.04
N ALA A 82 8.83 8.91 -3.53
CA ALA A 82 7.69 9.75 -3.90
C ALA A 82 7.68 10.08 -5.41
N ARG A 83 8.86 10.33 -6.00
CA ARG A 83 8.98 10.54 -7.45
C ARG A 83 8.64 9.30 -8.27
N VAL A 84 9.12 8.13 -7.84
CA VAL A 84 8.78 6.85 -8.51
C VAL A 84 7.29 6.55 -8.40
N ALA A 85 6.69 6.78 -7.23
CA ALA A 85 5.26 6.60 -7.03
C ALA A 85 4.44 7.58 -7.91
N GLY A 86 4.87 8.84 -7.98
CA GLY A 86 4.21 9.86 -8.81
C GLY A 86 4.27 9.56 -10.30
N SER A 87 5.40 9.09 -10.83
CA SER A 87 5.54 8.74 -12.25
C SER A 87 4.70 7.51 -12.64
N GLN A 88 4.58 6.52 -11.75
CA GLN A 88 3.75 5.33 -12.00
C GLN A 88 2.24 5.61 -11.88
N MET A 89 1.83 6.56 -11.04
CA MET A 89 0.43 7.01 -10.97
C MET A 89 0.01 7.85 -12.18
N ALA A 90 0.96 8.52 -12.85
CA ALA A 90 0.69 9.26 -14.09
C ALA A 90 0.65 8.36 -15.35
N ALA A 91 1.21 7.15 -15.26
CA ALA A 91 1.32 6.22 -16.39
C ALA A 91 0.14 5.23 -16.52
N ASN A 92 -0.79 5.19 -15.55
CA ASN A 92 -1.87 4.20 -15.49
C ASN A 92 -3.23 4.85 -15.17
#